data_AF-A0A7W7G058-F1
#
_entry.id   AF-A0A7W7G058-F1
#
_cell.length_a   1.000
_cell.length_b   1.000
_cell.length_c   1.000
_cell.angle_alpha   90.00
_cell.angle_beta   90.00
_cell.angle_gamma   90.00
#
_symmetry.space_group_name_H-M   'P 1'
#
loop_
_entity.id
_entity.type
_entity.pdbx_description
1 polymer ?
#
loop_
_entity_poly.entity_id
_entity_poly.type
_entity_poly.pdbx_seq_one_letter_code
_entity_poly.pdbx_strand_id
1 'polypeptide(L)'
;MTEPGQDDLIRALVAFMPFVQRWHLPLNPEDMDEIVYALLLHSRSALSWDEITAAVHHQIDEHEEQARRMSEAMGRAAATEAHDNEQGA
;
A
#
# COMPACT_ATOMS: atom_id res chain seq x y z
N MET A 1 10.17 -15.73 -9.45
CA MET A 1 10.36 -14.61 -8.51
C MET A 1 9.96 -15.13 -7.14
N THR A 2 10.75 -14.87 -6.11
CA THR A 2 10.44 -15.38 -4.76
C THR A 2 9.82 -14.26 -3.96
N GLU A 3 8.59 -14.46 -3.50
CA GLU A 3 7.91 -13.49 -2.63
C GLU A 3 8.71 -13.27 -1.35
N PRO A 4 8.84 -12.01 -0.88
CA PRO A 4 9.44 -11.71 0.42
C PRO A 4 8.69 -12.43 1.55
N GLY A 5 9.43 -13.11 2.42
CA GLY A 5 8.85 -13.70 3.64
C GLY A 5 8.47 -12.61 4.66
N GLN A 6 7.56 -12.94 5.58
CA GLN A 6 7.10 -12.00 6.61
C GLN A 6 8.24 -11.45 7.48
N ASP A 7 9.21 -12.29 7.85
CA ASP A 7 10.38 -11.87 8.64
C ASP A 7 11.28 -10.88 7.87
N ASP A 8 11.39 -11.02 6.55
CA ASP A 8 12.17 -10.09 5.72
C ASP A 8 11.50 -8.72 5.68
N LEU A 9 10.16 -8.70 5.55
CA LEU A 9 9.36 -7.47 5.56
C LEU A 9 9.52 -6.73 6.89
N ILE A 10 9.37 -7.42 8.03
CA ILE A 10 9.51 -6.81 9.36
C ILE A 10 10.91 -6.21 9.54
N ARG A 11 11.97 -6.95 9.15
CA ARG A 11 13.35 -6.46 9.27
C ARG A 11 13.58 -5.21 8.42
N ALA A 12 13.07 -5.22 7.18
CA ALA A 12 13.23 -4.08 6.28
C ALA A 12 12.41 -2.86 6.73
N LEU A 13 11.20 -3.05 7.26
CA LEU A 13 10.40 -1.99 7.87
C LEU A 13 11.09 -1.35 9.08
N VAL A 14 11.64 -2.18 9.98
CA VAL A 14 12.41 -1.70 11.15
C VAL A 14 13.63 -0.88 10.71
N ALA A 15 14.27 -1.25 9.60
CA ALA A 15 15.39 -0.51 9.03
C ALA A 15 14.95 0.77 8.29
N PHE A 16 13.77 0.78 7.67
CA PHE A 16 13.25 1.91 6.88
C PHE A 16 12.63 3.01 7.76
N MET A 17 11.92 2.63 8.82
CA MET A 17 11.17 3.54 9.69
C MET A 17 12.01 4.71 10.25
N PRO A 18 13.28 4.53 10.68
CA PRO A 18 14.11 5.64 11.11
C PRO A 18 14.33 6.72 10.05
N PHE A 19 14.40 6.36 8.76
CA PHE A 19 14.53 7.33 7.66
C PHE A 19 13.24 8.13 7.50
N VAL A 20 12.08 7.45 7.46
CA VAL A 20 10.76 8.07 7.38
C VAL A 20 10.58 9.10 8.50
N GLN A 21 10.89 8.71 9.74
CA GLN A 21 10.79 9.57 10.91
C GLN A 21 11.78 10.74 10.87
N ARG A 22 13.06 10.47 10.58
CA ARG A 22 14.12 11.49 10.66
C ARG A 22 13.98 12.55 9.57
N TRP A 23 13.48 12.16 8.40
CA TRP A 23 13.28 13.03 7.24
C TRP A 23 11.85 13.59 7.15
N HIS A 24 10.97 13.24 8.08
CA HIS A 24 9.56 13.68 8.11
C HIS A 24 8.84 13.38 6.80
N LEU A 25 9.04 12.18 6.25
CA LEU A 25 8.36 11.77 5.04
C LEU A 25 6.86 11.58 5.32
N PRO A 26 5.96 12.13 4.50
CA PRO A 26 4.51 12.02 4.69
C PRO A 26 4.00 10.67 4.16
N LEU A 27 4.51 9.57 4.72
CA LEU A 27 4.12 8.21 4.33
C LEU A 27 3.14 7.64 5.35
N ASN A 28 2.06 7.04 4.86
CA ASN A 28 1.18 6.25 5.73
C ASN A 28 1.83 4.89 6.01
N PRO A 29 1.53 4.25 7.16
CA PRO A 29 2.08 2.94 7.48
C PRO A 29 1.80 1.86 6.42
N GLU A 30 0.61 1.86 5.83
CA GLU A 30 0.24 0.92 4.76
C GLU A 30 1.11 1.11 3.51
N ASP A 31 1.38 2.36 3.13
CA ASP A 31 2.28 2.67 2.01
C ASP A 31 3.72 2.22 2.30
N MET A 32 4.16 2.26 3.56
CA MET A 32 5.50 1.80 3.94
C MET A 32 5.67 0.30 3.74
N ASP A 33 4.65 -0.49 4.06
CA ASP A 33 4.66 -1.96 3.88
C ASP A 33 4.81 -2.31 2.40
N GLU A 34 4.07 -1.62 1.53
CA GLU A 34 4.12 -1.83 0.08
C GLU A 34 5.45 -1.39 -0.55
N ILE A 35 6.00 -0.25 -0.12
CA ILE A 35 7.32 0.21 -0.56
C ILE A 35 8.39 -0.83 -0.21
N VAL A 36 8.37 -1.33 1.04
CA VAL A 36 9.34 -2.32 1.50
C VAL A 36 9.16 -3.65 0.76
N TYR A 37 7.92 -4.07 0.50
CA TYR A 37 7.62 -5.26 -0.29
C TYR A 37 8.20 -5.16 -1.70
N ALA A 38 7.94 -4.07 -2.42
CA ALA A 38 8.45 -3.84 -3.77
C ALA A 38 9.99 -3.85 -3.81
N LEU A 39 10.64 -3.19 -2.85
CA LEU A 39 12.10 -3.18 -2.74
C LEU A 39 12.67 -4.58 -2.53
N LEU A 40 12.09 -5.38 -1.64
CA LEU A 40 12.55 -6.74 -1.38
C LEU A 40 12.29 -7.68 -2.57
N LEU A 41 11.12 -7.57 -3.20
CA LEU A 41 10.74 -8.37 -4.36
C LEU A 41 11.70 -8.15 -5.53
N HIS A 42 11.95 -6.87 -5.87
CA HIS A 42 12.74 -6.52 -7.05
C HIS A 42 14.25 -6.58 -6.82
N SER A 43 14.73 -6.40 -5.58
CA SER A 43 16.16 -6.59 -5.25
C SER A 43 16.66 -8.03 -5.48
N ARG A 44 15.74 -9.00 -5.49
CA ARG A 44 16.01 -10.43 -5.75
C ARG A 44 15.56 -10.86 -7.14
N SER A 45 15.02 -9.95 -7.95
CA SER A 45 14.48 -10.28 -9.27
C SER A 45 15.56 -10.36 -10.33
N ALA A 46 15.32 -11.17 -11.36
CA ALA A 46 16.15 -11.22 -12.57
C ALA A 46 15.67 -10.24 -13.65
N LEU A 47 14.71 -9.37 -13.32
CA LEU A 47 14.15 -8.39 -14.25
C LEU A 47 15.19 -7.30 -14.55
N SER A 48 15.12 -6.76 -15.77
CA SER A 48 15.82 -5.54 -16.12
C SER A 48 15.29 -4.35 -15.33
N TRP A 49 16.05 -3.26 -15.28
CA TRP A 49 15.64 -2.05 -14.56
C TRP A 49 14.33 -1.46 -15.09
N ASP A 50 14.15 -1.46 -16.42
CA ASP A 50 12.92 -0.97 -17.05
C ASP A 50 11.71 -1.83 -16.69
N GLU A 51 11.88 -3.15 -16.64
CA GLU A 51 10.83 -4.08 -16.21
C GLU A 51 10.48 -3.91 -14.73
N ILE A 52 11.47 -3.64 -13.86
CA ILE A 52 11.23 -3.33 -12.44
C ILE A 52 10.42 -2.04 -12.32
N THR A 53 10.82 -0.98 -13.02
CA THR A 53 10.10 0.30 -12.97
C THR A 53 8.68 0.18 -13.49
N ALA A 54 8.47 -0.53 -14.60
CA ALA A 54 7.13 -0.78 -15.12
C ALA A 54 6.26 -1.60 -14.16
N ALA A 55 6.83 -2.63 -13.53
CA ALA A 55 6.12 -3.45 -12.53
C ALA A 55 5.72 -2.64 -11.29
N VAL A 56 6.61 -1.79 -10.78
CA VAL A 56 6.32 -0.93 -9.62
C VAL A 56 5.25 0.12 -9.96
N HIS A 57 5.29 0.72 -11.14
CA HIS A 57 4.23 1.63 -11.59
C HIS A 57 2.87 0.93 -11.64
N HIS A 58 2.82 -0.28 -12.20
CA HIS A 58 1.59 -1.07 -12.22
C HIS A 58 1.08 -1.39 -10.80
N GLN A 59 1.97 -1.77 -9.89
CA GLN A 59 1.61 -2.02 -8.48
C GLN A 59 1.02 -0.77 -7.83
N ILE A 60 1.60 0.42 -8.06
CA ILE A 60 1.06 1.69 -7.56
C ILE A 60 -0.36 1.92 -8.09
N ASP A 61 -0.57 1.76 -9.40
CA ASP A 61 -1.88 1.96 -10.03
C ASP A 61 -2.95 1.00 -9.44
N GLU A 62 -2.58 -0.26 -9.16
CA GLU A 62 -3.47 -1.24 -8.53
C GLU A 62 -3.82 -0.85 -7.09
N HIS A 63 -2.85 -0.38 -6.31
CA HIS A 63 -3.08 0.07 -4.93
C HIS A 63 -3.97 1.31 -4.87
N GLU A 64 -3.75 2.30 -5.73
CA GLU A 64 -4.58 3.49 -5.80
C GLU A 64 -6.02 3.15 -6.19
N GLU A 65 -6.20 2.27 -7.18
CA GLU A 65 -7.52 1.81 -7.60
C GLU A 65 -8.24 1.03 -6.50
N GLN A 66 -7.53 0.18 -5.74
CA GLN A 66 -8.10 -0.54 -4.60
C GLN A 66 -8.51 0.43 -3.49
N ALA A 67 -7.67 1.39 -3.14
CA ALA A 67 -7.97 2.42 -2.14
C ALA A 67 -9.19 3.24 -2.53
N ARG A 68 -9.29 3.63 -3.82
CA ARG A 68 -10.46 4.34 -4.37
C ARG A 68 -11.73 3.51 -4.21
N ARG A 69 -11.71 2.24 -4.61
CA ARG A 69 -12.88 1.34 -4.50
C ARG A 69 -13.32 1.15 -3.05
N MET A 70 -12.37 1.03 -2.12
CA MET A 70 -12.67 0.89 -0.69
C MET A 70 -13.30 2.17 -0.14
N SER A 71 -12.75 3.34 -0.49
CA SER A 71 -13.32 4.64 -0.09
C SER A 71 -14.75 4.81 -0.60
N GLU A 72 -15.01 4.47 -1.87
CA GLU A 72 -16.35 4.52 -2.45
C GLU A 72 -17.32 3.55 -1.77
N ALA A 73 -16.86 2.34 -1.43
CA ALA A 73 -17.69 1.36 -0.73
C ALA A 73 -18.06 1.84 0.68
N MET A 74 -17.09 2.39 1.43
CA MET A 74 -17.34 2.98 2.76
C MET A 74 -18.29 4.17 2.68
N GLY A 75 -18.11 5.06 1.68
CA GLY A 75 -19.01 6.19 1.46
C GLY A 75 -20.45 5.76 1.16
N ARG A 76 -20.63 4.71 0.35
CA ARG A 76 -21.97 4.14 0.08
C ARG A 76 -22.60 3.50 1.32
N ALA A 77 -21.81 2.80 2.13
CA ALA A 77 -22.29 2.19 3.38
C ALA A 77 -22.78 3.26 4.37
N ALA A 78 -21.98 4.31 4.60
CA ALA A 78 -22.33 5.41 5.49
C ALA A 78 -23.58 6.19 5.01
N ALA A 79 -23.74 6.38 3.69
CA ALA A 79 -24.92 7.03 3.13
C ALA A 79 -26.20 6.20 3.28
N THR A 80 -26.08 4.86 3.25
CA THR A 80 -27.21 3.94 3.44
C THR A 80 -27.69 3.96 4.90
N GLU A 81 -26.76 3.94 5.85
CA GLU A 81 -27.07 4.03 7.29
C GLU A 81 -27.72 5.37 7.69
N ALA A 82 -27.31 6.49 7.07
CA ALA A 82 -27.93 7.79 7.31
C ALA A 82 -29.38 7.84 6.83
N HIS A 83 -29.68 7.25 5.68
CA HIS A 83 -31.02 7.23 5.11
C HIS A 83 -32.02 6.41 5.94
N ASP A 84 -31.58 5.30 6.52
CA ASP A 84 -32.40 4.46 7.41
C ASP A 84 -32.69 5.14 8.75
N ASN A 85 -31.74 5.94 9.27
CA ASN A 85 -31.91 6.65 10.53
C ASN A 85 -32.86 7.87 10.43
N GLU A 86 -32.98 8.47 9.24
CA GLU A 86 -33.91 9.58 8.96
C GLU A 86 -35.35 9.14 8.66
N GLN A 87 -35.57 7.86 8.30
CA GLN A 87 -36.92 7.31 8.04
C GLN A 87 -37.54 6.56 9.22
N GLY A 88 -36.75 6.32 10.28
CA GLY A 88 -37.17 5.60 11.48
C GLY A 88 -37.59 6.48 12.68
N ALA A 89 -37.59 7.81 12.54
CA ALA A 89 -37.96 8.78 13.58
C ALA A 89 -39.29 9.48 13.29
#